data_AF-A0A6I9NSK3-F1
#
_entry.id   AF-A0A6I9NSK3-F1
#
_cell.length_a   1.000
_cell.length_b   1.000
_cell.length_c   1.000
_cell.angle_alpha   90.00
_cell.angle_beta   90.00
_cell.angle_gamma   90.00
#
_symmetry.space_group_name_H-M   'P 1'
#
loop_
_entity.id
_entity.type
_entity.pdbx_description
1 polymer ?
#
loop_
_entity_poly.entity_id
_entity_poly.type
_entity_poly.pdbx_seq_one_letter_code
_entity_poly.pdbx_strand_id
1 'polypeptide(L)'
;MRLTAQLSLFEVTGLASNRPAPTLLSSRKAATGDGTPLLCILFETNPLDESANQRLHVESQPLEIIYDAITVNSMSAFFLPPDDLQLDELTNATLMKLEQFRDRTSTGLMYVIETQKVLDLKVNLMASYVIIPQTGFYNGTQNILLLDLGHFQMSSQSKKNLPQLSVGTSNIEDIMSRAYDSFDIQLSSLQFLYSKPDWDWKMARKQKQSPLHILEPVDLTVVFSRAMVVTDSRMAKFKMSGELHLLSLRISDVKLRNVLELVDSIPLPESKPAANGSASTSKPKQSFTPQLTPRRPLNLADQRSSLMFESCETISVSSLGSEEDLFYDAPSSPVGDRAFFPDNPMPLHYAKFNRSKSSEAQKNMTDLILNFEISQFSVQLCRLSGDQEVAVLHLDIEGLGTELKLRTFDMTSNTYLREICLKCPEYMDSEEQQVQLITTLDNSEVDLLTLEYIKADRNGPEFKSQHNNTEQLIKVTFSSLDVHLHTEALLNTMNFLTNLLPPSTKKEAVQEELPIIPEEEEAEAEKEGEKKEETTVAKKKSTKPSKFADVVNLHIRADLRCLKVFIRGQKARISEISIEGLVSEVLMRKKGMEVLANLKNIVILDCDKDALYKKVPSASGPKGLYAHLSGPMSLCPIQI
;
A
#
# COMPACT_ATOMS: atom_id res chain seq x y z
N MET A 1 11.37 0.09 37.07
CA MET A 1 10.43 -1.04 37.29
C MET A 1 10.78 -2.14 36.31
N ARG A 2 10.81 -3.41 36.71
CA ARG A 2 11.06 -4.54 35.81
C ARG A 2 9.89 -5.52 35.90
N LEU A 3 9.29 -5.81 34.76
CA LEU A 3 8.23 -6.80 34.58
C LEU A 3 8.76 -7.90 33.66
N THR A 4 8.54 -9.15 34.03
CA THR A 4 8.85 -10.29 33.17
C THR A 4 7.63 -11.21 33.16
N ALA A 5 7.08 -11.45 31.97
CA ALA A 5 5.98 -12.37 31.74
C ALA A 5 6.48 -13.53 30.89
N GLN A 6 6.16 -14.75 31.30
CA GLN A 6 6.55 -15.97 30.61
C GLN A 6 5.33 -16.86 30.42
N LEU A 7 5.18 -17.38 29.21
CA LEU A 7 4.19 -18.37 28.85
C LEU A 7 4.94 -19.61 28.37
N SER A 8 4.78 -20.75 29.04
CA SER A 8 5.51 -21.98 28.70
C SER A 8 4.75 -22.88 27.72
N LEU A 9 3.42 -22.94 27.86
CA LEU A 9 2.56 -23.81 27.07
C LEU A 9 1.34 -23.02 26.62
N PHE A 10 0.99 -23.15 25.34
CA PHE A 10 -0.23 -22.60 24.78
C PHE A 10 -0.89 -23.61 23.86
N GLU A 11 -2.16 -23.90 24.15
CA GLU A 11 -2.96 -24.85 23.39
C GLU A 11 -4.37 -24.30 23.26
N VAL A 12 -4.87 -24.23 22.03
CA VAL A 12 -6.24 -23.78 21.72
C VAL A 12 -6.94 -24.88 20.93
N THR A 13 -8.10 -25.28 21.43
CA THR A 13 -8.96 -26.27 20.78
C THR A 13 -10.14 -25.59 20.11
N GLY A 14 -10.54 -26.10 18.96
CA GLY A 14 -11.67 -25.60 18.18
C GLY A 14 -13.01 -26.15 18.64
N LEU A 15 -14.04 -25.90 17.84
CA LEU A 15 -15.40 -26.32 18.14
C LEU A 15 -15.54 -27.84 18.05
N ALA A 16 -15.85 -28.48 19.17
CA ALA A 16 -16.26 -29.88 19.20
C ALA A 16 -17.67 -30.01 18.61
N SER A 17 -17.77 -30.37 17.33
CA SER A 17 -19.05 -30.73 16.69
C SER A 17 -19.28 -32.25 16.82
N ASN A 18 -19.87 -32.90 15.81
CA ASN A 18 -20.00 -34.37 15.70
C ASN A 18 -18.64 -35.11 15.57
N ARG A 19 -17.53 -34.47 15.96
CA ARG A 19 -16.14 -34.89 15.81
C ARG A 19 -15.33 -34.41 17.04
N PRO A 20 -14.21 -35.06 17.40
CA PRO A 20 -13.35 -34.56 18.48
C PRO A 20 -12.88 -33.13 18.21
N ALA A 21 -12.73 -32.33 19.27
CA ALA A 21 -12.28 -30.95 19.17
C ALA A 21 -10.90 -30.90 18.49
N PRO A 22 -10.76 -30.21 17.34
CA PRO A 22 -9.47 -30.10 16.68
C PRO A 22 -8.53 -29.20 17.49
N THR A 23 -7.24 -29.53 17.55
CA THR A 23 -6.22 -28.61 18.09
C THR A 23 -5.88 -27.58 17.02
N LEU A 24 -6.18 -26.30 17.27
CA LEU A 24 -5.96 -25.20 16.33
C LEU A 24 -4.60 -24.54 16.52
N LEU A 25 -4.13 -24.46 17.76
CA LEU A 25 -2.84 -23.90 18.11
C LEU A 25 -2.15 -24.86 19.07
N SER A 26 -0.93 -25.26 18.76
CA SER A 26 -0.13 -26.11 19.63
C SER A 26 1.32 -25.69 19.69
N SER A 27 1.81 -25.41 20.90
CA SER A 27 3.24 -25.22 21.14
C SER A 27 4.01 -26.52 21.36
N ARG A 28 3.31 -27.65 21.60
CA ARG A 28 3.94 -28.96 21.92
C ARG A 28 4.48 -29.69 20.69
N LYS A 29 3.83 -29.51 19.53
CA LYS A 29 4.15 -30.21 18.27
C LYS A 29 5.15 -29.45 17.41
N ALA A 30 5.24 -28.13 17.61
CA ALA A 30 6.35 -27.33 17.15
C ALA A 30 7.58 -27.64 18.02
N ALA A 31 8.74 -27.87 17.41
CA ALA A 31 9.95 -28.32 18.10
C ALA A 31 10.43 -27.30 19.16
N THR A 32 9.84 -27.36 20.36
CA THR A 32 10.24 -26.60 21.53
C THR A 32 11.38 -27.34 22.20
N GLY A 33 12.50 -26.66 22.46
CA GLY A 33 13.57 -27.23 23.28
C GLY A 33 13.06 -27.46 24.71
N ASP A 34 13.47 -28.58 25.33
CA ASP A 34 13.08 -28.88 26.71
C ASP A 34 13.47 -27.73 27.64
N GLY A 35 12.47 -27.07 28.24
CA GLY A 35 12.66 -26.04 29.27
C GLY A 35 12.67 -24.57 28.81
N THR A 36 12.54 -24.26 27.51
CA THR A 36 12.41 -22.87 27.05
C THR A 36 10.95 -22.41 27.04
N PRO A 37 10.60 -21.22 27.58
CA PRO A 37 9.24 -20.71 27.51
C PRO A 37 8.84 -20.40 26.05
N LEU A 38 7.58 -20.67 25.70
CA LEU A 38 7.00 -20.36 24.40
C LEU A 38 7.04 -18.86 24.09
N LEU A 39 6.73 -18.01 25.06
CA LEU A 39 6.74 -16.55 24.90
C LEU A 39 7.34 -15.93 26.15
N CYS A 40 8.34 -15.08 25.98
CA CYS A 40 8.97 -14.30 27.03
C CYS A 40 8.84 -12.81 26.68
N ILE A 41 8.23 -12.04 27.57
CA ILE A 41 8.12 -10.58 27.46
C ILE A 41 8.82 -9.97 28.65
N LEU A 42 9.88 -9.22 28.40
CA LEU A 42 10.61 -8.42 29.37
C LEU A 42 10.32 -6.95 29.11
N PHE A 43 9.81 -6.28 30.12
CA PHE A 43 9.61 -4.83 30.09
C PHE A 43 10.33 -4.18 31.27
N GLU A 44 11.23 -3.24 30.99
CA GLU A 44 11.94 -2.47 32.01
C GLU A 44 11.74 -0.97 31.79
N THR A 45 11.52 -0.23 32.87
CA THR A 45 11.63 1.23 32.90
C THR A 45 12.87 1.62 33.68
N ASN A 46 13.71 2.47 33.08
CA ASN A 46 15.03 2.88 33.55
C ASN A 46 15.90 1.66 33.94
N PRO A 47 16.32 0.83 32.97
CA PRO A 47 17.21 -0.31 33.21
C PRO A 47 18.52 0.10 33.91
N LEU A 48 19.07 -0.82 34.71
CA LEU A 48 20.24 -0.58 35.57
C LEU A 48 21.54 -0.30 34.81
N ASP A 49 21.61 -0.68 33.53
CA ASP A 49 22.77 -0.44 32.67
C ASP A 49 22.73 0.95 32.01
N GLU A 50 21.73 1.77 32.36
CA GLU A 50 21.50 3.13 31.84
C GLU A 50 21.50 3.20 30.31
N SER A 51 21.22 2.07 29.65
CA SER A 51 21.32 1.95 28.20
C SER A 51 20.19 2.62 27.44
N ALA A 52 19.02 2.74 28.08
CA ALA A 52 17.78 3.28 27.54
C ALA A 52 16.88 3.76 28.69
N ASN A 53 15.77 4.42 28.37
CA ASN A 53 14.75 4.81 29.37
C ASN A 53 13.66 3.74 29.51
N GLN A 54 13.39 3.00 28.43
CA GLN A 54 12.47 1.88 28.41
C GLN A 54 13.09 0.75 27.61
N ARG A 55 12.86 -0.49 28.04
CA ARG A 55 13.28 -1.70 27.34
C ARG A 55 12.08 -2.61 27.17
N LEU A 56 11.85 -3.08 25.95
CA LEU A 56 10.86 -4.09 25.62
C LEU A 56 11.52 -5.19 24.80
N HIS A 57 11.74 -6.35 25.42
CA HIS A 57 12.24 -7.53 24.73
C HIS A 57 11.15 -8.59 24.66
N VAL A 58 10.90 -9.12 23.48
CA VAL A 58 9.90 -10.15 23.20
C VAL A 58 10.59 -11.29 22.47
N GLU A 59 10.50 -12.50 23.01
CA GLU A 59 11.04 -13.71 22.38
C GLU A 59 9.95 -14.77 22.31
N SER A 60 9.74 -15.40 21.16
CA SER A 60 8.79 -16.51 21.00
C SER A 60 9.42 -17.75 20.39
N GLN A 61 8.91 -18.93 20.75
CA GLN A 61 9.21 -20.21 20.09
C GLN A 61 8.20 -20.46 18.95
N PRO A 62 8.53 -21.37 18.00
CA PRO A 62 7.63 -21.73 16.92
C PRO A 62 6.28 -22.25 17.41
N LEU A 63 5.21 -21.89 16.71
CA LEU A 63 3.85 -22.41 16.91
C LEU A 63 3.37 -23.20 15.71
N GLU A 64 2.69 -24.32 15.96
CA GLU A 64 1.89 -25.03 14.96
C GLU A 64 0.47 -24.45 15.00
N ILE A 65 0.02 -23.92 13.86
CA ILE A 65 -1.32 -23.38 13.68
C ILE A 65 -2.05 -24.25 12.65
N ILE A 66 -3.22 -24.74 12.98
CA ILE A 66 -4.05 -25.58 12.11
C ILE A 66 -5.35 -24.84 11.87
N TYR A 67 -5.63 -24.56 10.59
CA TYR A 67 -6.88 -23.96 10.18
C TYR A 67 -8.01 -25.00 10.25
N ASP A 68 -9.08 -24.64 10.95
CA ASP A 68 -10.34 -25.39 11.00
C ASP A 68 -11.49 -24.49 10.55
N ALA A 69 -12.10 -24.84 9.42
CA ALA A 69 -13.09 -24.00 8.77
C ALA A 69 -14.35 -23.82 9.62
N ILE A 70 -14.83 -24.89 10.27
CA ILE A 70 -16.05 -24.83 11.09
C ILE A 70 -15.86 -23.86 12.27
N THR A 71 -14.72 -23.95 12.94
CA THR A 71 -14.41 -23.06 14.07
C THR A 71 -14.27 -21.62 13.62
N VAL A 72 -13.52 -21.37 12.53
CA VAL A 72 -13.33 -20.00 12.00
C VAL A 72 -14.66 -19.40 11.55
N ASN A 73 -15.50 -20.16 10.85
CA ASN A 73 -16.81 -19.70 10.40
C ASN A 73 -17.72 -19.39 11.60
N SER A 74 -17.73 -20.25 12.62
CA SER A 74 -18.51 -20.02 13.85
C SER A 74 -18.04 -18.76 14.59
N MET A 75 -16.73 -18.54 14.66
CA MET A 75 -16.14 -17.33 15.23
C MET A 75 -16.51 -16.08 14.42
N SER A 76 -16.46 -16.15 13.09
CA SER A 76 -16.87 -15.05 12.22
C SER A 76 -18.35 -14.67 12.40
N ALA A 77 -19.22 -15.68 12.56
CA ALA A 77 -20.65 -15.47 12.80
C ALA A 77 -20.91 -14.86 14.19
N PHE A 78 -20.13 -15.25 15.20
CA PHE A 78 -20.22 -14.69 16.55
C PHE A 78 -19.82 -13.21 16.62
N PHE A 79 -18.77 -12.81 15.90
CA PHE A 79 -18.30 -11.42 15.86
C PHE A 79 -18.99 -10.54 14.81
N LEU A 80 -19.94 -11.09 14.04
CA LEU A 80 -20.73 -10.29 13.12
C LEU A 80 -21.61 -9.32 13.93
N PRO A 81 -21.41 -8.00 13.82
CA PRO A 81 -22.21 -7.05 14.58
C PRO A 81 -23.70 -7.18 14.21
N PRO A 82 -24.63 -7.02 15.17
CA PRO A 82 -26.05 -6.92 14.86
C PRO A 82 -26.30 -5.74 13.90
N ASP A 83 -27.29 -5.87 13.01
CA ASP A 83 -27.58 -4.88 11.96
C ASP A 83 -27.94 -3.48 12.51
N ASP A 84 -28.22 -3.35 13.80
CA ASP A 84 -28.62 -2.10 14.48
C ASP A 84 -27.49 -1.37 15.24
N LEU A 85 -26.23 -1.80 15.15
CA LEU A 85 -25.13 -1.15 15.88
C LEU A 85 -24.43 -0.06 15.04
N GLN A 86 -24.77 1.21 15.27
CA GLN A 86 -24.01 2.36 14.76
C GLN A 86 -22.70 2.52 15.54
N LEU A 87 -21.64 1.87 15.06
CA LEU A 87 -20.29 1.93 15.64
C LEU A 87 -19.56 3.27 15.41
N ASP A 88 -20.15 4.19 14.66
CA ASP A 88 -19.55 5.49 14.28
C ASP A 88 -19.41 6.47 15.46
N GLU A 89 -20.12 6.26 16.58
CA GLU A 89 -20.04 7.14 17.76
C GLU A 89 -18.94 6.75 18.77
N LEU A 90 -18.40 5.52 18.72
CA LEU A 90 -17.42 5.03 19.72
C LEU A 90 -15.95 5.28 19.34
N THR A 91 -15.63 5.54 18.07
CA THR A 91 -14.25 5.65 17.56
C THR A 91 -13.70 7.08 17.53
N ASN A 92 -14.55 8.10 17.67
CA ASN A 92 -14.14 9.50 17.56
C ASN A 92 -13.55 10.11 18.86
N ALA A 93 -13.52 9.38 19.97
CA ALA A 93 -13.13 9.93 21.27
C ALA A 93 -11.65 9.71 21.67
N THR A 94 -10.82 9.06 20.85
CA THR A 94 -9.45 8.66 21.25
C THR A 94 -8.32 9.44 20.58
N LEU A 95 -8.61 10.44 19.72
CA LEU A 95 -7.60 11.12 18.89
C LEU A 95 -7.40 12.61 19.24
N MET A 96 -7.49 12.97 20.51
CA MET A 96 -7.29 14.34 20.98
C MET A 96 -6.35 14.37 22.20
N LYS A 97 -5.05 14.07 21.98
CA LYS A 97 -3.92 14.59 22.77
C LYS A 97 -2.60 14.04 22.24
N LEU A 98 -1.88 14.84 21.45
CA LEU A 98 -0.44 15.10 21.64
C LEU A 98 0.00 16.23 20.70
N GLU A 99 1.09 16.89 21.07
CA GLU A 99 1.87 17.91 20.34
C GLU A 99 1.58 19.36 20.71
N GLN A 100 2.20 19.77 21.81
CA GLN A 100 2.51 21.17 22.07
C GLN A 100 4.01 21.42 21.84
N PHE A 101 4.27 22.31 20.89
CA PHE A 101 5.41 23.18 20.67
C PHE A 101 6.81 22.68 21.09
N ARG A 102 7.61 22.33 20.08
CA ARG A 102 9.09 22.35 20.16
C ARG A 102 9.61 23.27 19.06
N ASP A 103 10.47 24.20 19.44
CA ASP A 103 10.94 25.25 18.54
C ASP A 103 11.91 24.74 17.47
N ARG A 104 11.82 25.41 16.31
CA ARG A 104 12.35 25.03 14.98
C ARG A 104 13.85 25.30 14.78
N THR A 105 14.67 25.25 15.84
CA THR A 105 16.11 25.59 15.77
C THR A 105 16.99 24.34 15.82
N SER A 106 18.20 24.39 15.25
CA SER A 106 19.18 23.29 15.36
C SER A 106 19.51 22.98 16.82
N THR A 107 19.55 24.01 17.67
CA THR A 107 19.64 23.87 19.13
C THR A 107 18.41 23.18 19.73
N GLY A 108 17.21 23.46 19.21
CA GLY A 108 15.97 22.77 19.59
C GLY A 108 15.99 21.28 19.24
N LEU A 109 16.46 20.92 18.05
CA LEU A 109 16.68 19.52 17.64
C LEU A 109 17.72 18.83 18.52
N MET A 110 18.82 19.50 18.85
CA MET A 110 19.83 18.96 19.77
C MET A 110 19.25 18.69 21.15
N TYR A 111 18.51 19.65 21.71
CA TYR A 111 17.79 19.48 22.96
C TYR A 111 16.77 18.32 22.89
N VAL A 112 16.10 18.12 21.75
CA VAL A 112 15.23 16.94 21.52
C VAL A 112 15.98 15.64 21.62
N ILE A 113 17.11 15.54 20.94
CA ILE A 113 17.95 14.35 20.93
C ILE A 113 18.47 14.05 22.35
N GLU A 114 18.86 15.08 23.11
CA GLU A 114 19.40 14.93 24.47
C GLU A 114 18.35 14.60 25.53
N THR A 115 17.11 15.09 25.39
CA THR A 115 16.07 14.95 26.42
C THR A 115 15.06 13.84 26.16
N GLN A 116 15.07 13.20 24.98
CA GLN A 116 14.09 12.17 24.67
C GLN A 116 14.34 10.83 25.37
N LYS A 117 13.24 10.14 25.63
CA LYS A 117 13.27 8.79 26.18
C LYS A 117 13.65 7.80 25.07
N VAL A 118 14.78 7.13 25.23
CA VAL A 118 15.25 6.06 24.35
C VAL A 118 14.50 4.78 24.66
N LEU A 119 13.92 4.15 23.63
CA LEU A 119 13.32 2.82 23.70
C LEU A 119 14.30 1.79 23.11
N ASP A 120 14.70 0.82 23.94
CA ASP A 120 15.38 -0.41 23.53
C ASP A 120 14.33 -1.47 23.20
N LEU A 121 14.02 -1.62 21.91
CA LEU A 121 13.07 -2.60 21.41
C LEU A 121 13.82 -3.78 20.81
N LYS A 122 13.49 -5.00 21.21
CA LYS A 122 13.97 -6.23 20.60
C LYS A 122 12.84 -7.24 20.53
N VAL A 123 12.34 -7.52 19.35
CA VAL A 123 11.31 -8.54 19.10
C VAL A 123 11.94 -9.64 18.27
N ASN A 124 11.76 -10.88 18.70
CA ASN A 124 12.34 -12.06 18.09
C ASN A 124 11.29 -13.18 18.08
N LEU A 125 10.61 -13.35 16.95
CA LEU A 125 9.54 -14.34 16.80
C LEU A 125 10.01 -15.49 15.91
N MET A 126 10.17 -16.67 16.48
CA MET A 126 10.58 -17.85 15.72
C MET A 126 9.52 -18.32 14.72
N ALA A 127 9.97 -19.08 13.72
CA ALA A 127 9.19 -19.49 12.55
C ALA A 127 8.00 -20.40 12.88
N SER A 128 6.85 -19.77 13.14
CA SER A 128 5.56 -20.43 13.28
C SER A 128 4.97 -20.75 11.90
N TYR A 129 4.13 -21.77 11.81
CA TYR A 129 3.60 -22.23 10.53
C TYR A 129 2.11 -22.57 10.62
N VAL A 130 1.42 -22.28 9.53
CA VAL A 130 -0.03 -22.49 9.38
C VAL A 130 -0.27 -23.62 8.41
N ILE A 131 -1.03 -24.63 8.84
CA ILE A 131 -1.48 -25.77 8.05
C ILE A 131 -2.94 -25.52 7.67
N ILE A 132 -3.22 -25.54 6.37
CA ILE A 132 -4.57 -25.44 5.82
C ILE A 132 -4.90 -26.78 5.13
N PRO A 133 -5.71 -27.64 5.77
CA PRO A 133 -6.10 -28.93 5.21
C PRO A 133 -7.17 -28.79 4.13
N GLN A 134 -7.10 -29.68 3.13
CA GLN A 134 -8.22 -29.91 2.23
C GLN A 134 -9.46 -30.30 3.03
N THR A 135 -10.62 -29.78 2.62
CA THR A 135 -11.92 -29.82 3.32
C THR A 135 -12.03 -28.93 4.56
N GLY A 136 -10.97 -28.23 4.96
CA GLY A 136 -10.97 -27.34 6.12
C GLY A 136 -10.98 -28.05 7.49
N PHE A 137 -10.64 -29.34 7.54
CA PHE A 137 -10.48 -30.11 8.79
C PHE A 137 -9.25 -31.01 8.70
N TYR A 138 -8.37 -31.00 9.71
CA TYR A 138 -7.11 -31.75 9.68
C TYR A 138 -7.23 -33.15 10.31
N ASN A 139 -6.98 -34.20 9.53
CA ASN A 139 -6.92 -35.59 9.99
C ASN A 139 -5.60 -36.31 9.64
N GLY A 140 -4.64 -35.61 9.01
CA GLY A 140 -3.34 -36.15 8.60
C GLY A 140 -3.33 -36.98 7.31
N THR A 141 -4.48 -37.23 6.71
CA THR A 141 -4.63 -38.02 5.45
C THR A 141 -5.01 -37.16 4.25
N GLN A 142 -5.15 -35.85 4.44
CA GLN A 142 -5.54 -34.93 3.38
C GLN A 142 -4.33 -34.19 2.81
N ASN A 143 -4.48 -33.68 1.58
CA ASN A 143 -3.56 -32.68 1.07
C ASN A 143 -3.60 -31.43 1.94
N ILE A 144 -2.47 -30.75 2.07
CA ILE A 144 -2.33 -29.55 2.89
C ILE A 144 -1.63 -28.43 2.11
N LEU A 145 -2.05 -27.20 2.38
CA LEU A 145 -1.22 -26.02 2.16
C LEU A 145 -0.52 -25.67 3.46
N LEU A 146 0.72 -25.25 3.33
CA LEU A 146 1.55 -24.89 4.46
C LEU A 146 2.13 -23.50 4.21
N LEU A 147 1.81 -22.56 5.09
CA LEU A 147 2.42 -21.24 5.14
C LEU A 147 3.38 -21.21 6.33
N ASP A 148 4.67 -21.23 6.06
CA ASP A 148 5.70 -21.00 7.07
C ASP A 148 5.96 -19.50 7.16
N LEU A 149 5.68 -18.91 8.33
CA LEU A 149 5.73 -17.46 8.54
C LEU A 149 7.17 -16.94 8.63
N GLY A 150 8.17 -17.81 8.66
CA GLY A 150 9.57 -17.42 8.74
C GLY A 150 9.96 -16.81 10.10
N HIS A 151 11.24 -16.52 10.25
CA HIS A 151 11.81 -15.92 11.44
C HIS A 151 11.69 -14.40 11.36
N PHE A 152 10.91 -13.80 12.25
CA PHE A 152 10.71 -12.35 12.30
C PHE A 152 11.55 -11.75 13.43
N GLN A 153 12.35 -10.74 13.11
CA GLN A 153 13.16 -10.00 14.05
C GLN A 153 12.95 -8.50 13.86
N MET A 154 12.87 -7.77 14.96
CA MET A 154 12.86 -6.32 14.97
C MET A 154 13.73 -5.80 16.09
N SER A 155 14.60 -4.83 15.82
CA SER A 155 15.44 -4.21 16.84
C SER A 155 15.56 -2.70 16.64
N SER A 156 15.54 -1.94 17.73
CA SER A 156 15.88 -0.52 17.71
C SER A 156 17.37 -0.32 17.42
N GLN A 157 17.71 0.61 16.53
CA GLN A 157 19.10 0.98 16.26
C GLN A 157 19.71 1.76 17.43
N SER A 158 20.85 1.29 17.95
CA SER A 158 21.57 1.97 19.03
C SER A 158 22.40 3.14 18.51
N LYS A 159 22.36 4.27 19.24
CA LYS A 159 23.14 5.48 18.92
C LYS A 159 24.47 5.57 19.71
N LYS A 160 24.82 4.55 20.51
CA LYS A 160 25.93 4.58 21.49
C LYS A 160 27.32 4.78 20.87
N ASN A 161 27.53 4.36 19.62
CA ASN A 161 28.84 4.42 18.96
C ASN A 161 29.00 5.62 18.00
N LEU A 162 28.03 6.54 17.97
CA LEU A 162 28.09 7.71 17.09
C LEU A 162 28.88 8.84 17.77
N PRO A 163 29.67 9.64 17.01
CA PRO A 163 30.39 10.77 17.58
C PRO A 163 29.42 11.78 18.22
N GLN A 164 29.85 12.43 19.29
CA GLN A 164 29.04 13.44 19.97
C GLN A 164 28.76 14.61 19.03
N LEU A 165 27.47 14.95 18.89
CA LEU A 165 27.04 16.13 18.15
C LEU A 165 27.46 17.39 18.92
N SER A 166 28.00 18.39 18.22
CA SER A 166 28.28 19.72 18.79
C SER A 166 27.72 20.82 17.89
N VAL A 167 27.10 21.82 18.52
CA VAL A 167 26.45 22.94 17.84
C VAL A 167 27.52 23.82 17.17
N GLY A 168 27.47 23.93 15.85
CA GLY A 168 28.37 24.77 15.03
C GLY A 168 29.48 24.03 14.29
N THR A 169 29.79 22.77 14.65
CA THR A 169 30.80 21.92 14.00
C THR A 169 30.19 20.75 13.23
N SER A 170 29.05 20.23 13.69
CA SER A 170 28.36 19.09 13.07
C SER A 170 27.46 19.56 11.93
N ASN A 171 27.45 18.82 10.81
CA ASN A 171 26.58 19.13 9.69
C ASN A 171 25.10 18.96 10.11
N ILE A 172 24.22 19.82 9.60
CA ILE A 172 22.79 19.79 9.93
C ILE A 172 22.13 18.48 9.50
N GLU A 173 22.63 17.85 8.43
CA GLU A 173 22.19 16.53 7.96
C GLU A 173 22.47 15.43 8.98
N ASP A 174 23.63 15.49 9.67
CA ASP A 174 24.00 14.54 10.73
C ASP A 174 23.18 14.74 12.01
N ILE A 175 22.73 15.97 12.27
CA ILE A 175 21.81 16.29 13.37
C ILE A 175 20.42 15.77 13.03
N MET A 176 19.94 16.02 11.80
CA MET A 176 18.62 15.58 11.35
C MET A 176 18.51 14.05 11.26
N SER A 177 19.55 13.33 10.83
CA SER A 177 19.55 11.87 10.80
C SER A 177 19.48 11.24 12.20
N ARG A 178 20.14 11.85 13.20
CA ARG A 178 20.05 11.43 14.60
C ARG A 178 18.71 11.76 15.27
N ALA A 179 17.93 12.67 14.69
CA ALA A 179 16.58 13.03 15.14
C ALA A 179 15.49 12.06 14.65
N TYR A 180 15.85 10.82 14.29
CA TYR A 180 14.91 9.72 14.03
C TYR A 180 15.11 8.58 15.03
N ASP A 181 14.00 7.95 15.42
CA ASP A 181 14.00 6.62 16.03
C ASP A 181 13.90 5.58 14.91
N SER A 182 14.98 4.82 14.71
CA SER A 182 15.10 3.83 13.64
C SER A 182 15.03 2.41 14.17
N PHE A 183 14.38 1.53 13.42
CA PHE A 183 14.18 0.12 13.73
C PHE A 183 14.57 -0.72 12.53
N ASP A 184 15.44 -1.70 12.76
CA ASP A 184 15.77 -2.74 11.80
C ASP A 184 14.72 -3.84 11.92
N ILE A 185 14.08 -4.19 10.82
CA ILE A 185 13.08 -5.24 10.71
C ILE A 185 13.62 -6.25 9.70
N GLN A 186 13.65 -7.52 10.10
CA GLN A 186 14.11 -8.63 9.26
C GLN A 186 13.09 -9.75 9.33
N LEU A 187 12.73 -10.28 8.17
CA LEU A 187 11.93 -11.49 8.03
C LEU A 187 12.74 -12.47 7.19
N SER A 188 13.01 -13.65 7.71
CA SER A 188 13.82 -14.67 7.02
C SER A 188 13.03 -15.94 6.77
N SER A 189 13.21 -16.54 5.60
CA SER A 189 12.66 -17.85 5.25
C SER A 189 11.12 -17.95 5.30
N LEU A 190 10.41 -16.89 4.89
CA LEU A 190 8.98 -16.97 4.62
C LEU A 190 8.75 -17.85 3.38
N GLN A 191 7.94 -18.90 3.49
CA GLN A 191 7.78 -19.88 2.39
C GLN A 191 6.37 -20.46 2.36
N PHE A 192 5.96 -20.90 1.16
CA PHE A 192 4.62 -21.46 0.93
C PHE A 192 4.73 -22.78 0.17
N LEU A 193 4.11 -23.83 0.71
CA LEU A 193 4.26 -25.20 0.22
C LEU A 193 2.88 -25.85 0.01
N TYR A 194 2.82 -26.77 -0.95
CA TYR A 194 1.71 -27.71 -1.11
C TYR A 194 2.24 -29.13 -0.91
N SER A 195 1.58 -29.90 -0.04
CA SER A 195 1.99 -31.27 0.29
C SER A 195 0.83 -32.25 0.21
N LYS A 196 1.13 -33.42 -0.36
CA LYS A 196 0.30 -34.62 -0.24
C LYS A 196 0.58 -35.33 1.11
N PRO A 197 -0.30 -36.23 1.57
CA PRO A 197 -0.13 -36.95 2.85
C PRO A 197 1.18 -37.74 2.95
N ASP A 198 1.63 -38.33 1.83
CA ASP A 198 2.81 -39.19 1.78
C ASP A 198 4.13 -38.41 1.65
N TRP A 199 4.07 -37.08 1.54
CA TRP A 199 5.25 -36.25 1.32
C TRP A 199 5.74 -35.62 2.62
N ASP A 200 7.07 -35.60 2.79
CA ASP A 200 7.70 -35.02 3.99
C ASP A 200 7.92 -33.51 3.84
N TRP A 201 6.85 -32.76 4.06
CA TRP A 201 6.90 -31.30 4.09
C TRP A 201 7.81 -30.75 5.21
N LYS A 202 8.04 -31.50 6.30
CA LYS A 202 8.93 -31.05 7.40
C LYS A 202 10.39 -31.01 6.96
N MET A 203 10.80 -31.95 6.11
CA MET A 203 12.11 -31.90 5.47
C MET A 203 12.18 -30.78 4.42
N ALA A 204 11.14 -30.63 3.59
CA ALA A 204 11.12 -29.61 2.54
C ALA A 204 11.28 -28.18 3.08
N ARG A 205 10.66 -27.85 4.21
CA ARG A 205 10.80 -26.55 4.90
C ARG A 205 12.25 -26.18 5.25
N LYS A 206 13.13 -27.18 5.42
CA LYS A 206 14.54 -26.97 5.78
C LYS A 206 15.44 -26.81 4.55
N GLN A 207 14.91 -27.07 3.36
CA GLN A 207 15.63 -26.99 2.10
C GLN A 207 15.39 -25.62 1.46
N LYS A 208 16.39 -25.11 0.74
CA LYS A 208 16.23 -23.86 -0.03
C LYS A 208 15.27 -24.03 -1.22
N GLN A 209 15.22 -25.23 -1.78
CA GLN A 209 14.37 -25.56 -2.91
C GLN A 209 13.88 -27.00 -2.75
N SER A 210 12.63 -27.23 -3.11
CA SER A 210 11.96 -28.52 -3.00
C SER A 210 10.79 -28.56 -3.99
N PRO A 211 10.42 -29.71 -4.56
CA PRO A 211 9.22 -29.82 -5.40
C PRO A 211 7.93 -29.43 -4.65
N LEU A 212 7.94 -29.47 -3.32
CA LEU A 212 6.82 -29.04 -2.48
C LEU A 212 6.63 -27.52 -2.43
N HIS A 213 7.67 -26.73 -2.74
CA HIS A 213 7.57 -25.27 -2.73
C HIS A 213 6.66 -24.78 -3.86
N ILE A 214 5.80 -23.85 -3.48
CA ILE A 214 5.14 -22.91 -4.38
C ILE A 214 5.93 -21.60 -4.32
N LEU A 215 6.13 -21.06 -3.12
CA LEU A 215 7.01 -19.93 -2.84
C LEU A 215 8.29 -20.44 -2.18
N GLU A 216 9.43 -20.20 -2.80
CA GLU A 216 10.74 -20.46 -2.22
C GLU A 216 11.01 -19.51 -1.03
N PRO A 217 11.94 -19.83 -0.11
CA PRO A 217 12.24 -18.99 1.06
C PRO A 217 12.52 -17.53 0.69
N VAL A 218 11.70 -16.63 1.23
CA VAL A 218 11.77 -15.18 1.02
C VAL A 218 12.39 -14.52 2.24
N ASP A 219 13.40 -13.68 1.99
CA ASP A 219 14.06 -12.85 2.98
C ASP A 219 13.78 -11.37 2.68
N LEU A 220 13.25 -10.66 3.68
CA LEU A 220 12.86 -9.24 3.60
C LEU A 220 13.59 -8.45 4.69
N THR A 221 14.23 -7.36 4.30
CA THR A 221 14.87 -6.41 5.22
C THR A 221 14.22 -5.04 5.07
N VAL A 222 13.81 -4.43 6.18
CA VAL A 222 13.17 -3.11 6.22
C VAL A 222 13.77 -2.29 7.34
N VAL A 223 14.13 -1.04 7.07
CA VAL A 223 14.45 -0.03 8.07
C VAL A 223 13.26 0.92 8.15
N PHE A 224 12.67 1.01 9.33
CA PHE A 224 11.60 1.95 9.64
C PHE A 224 12.13 3.05 10.56
N SER A 225 11.97 4.31 10.18
CA SER A 225 12.39 5.45 10.97
C SER A 225 11.25 6.43 11.21
N ARG A 226 11.05 6.82 12.46
CA ARG A 226 10.08 7.83 12.87
C ARG A 226 10.81 9.09 13.32
N ALA A 227 10.39 10.26 12.84
CA ALA A 227 10.97 11.53 13.27
C ALA A 227 10.63 11.82 14.74
N MET A 228 11.63 12.29 15.48
CA MET A 228 11.49 12.77 16.86
C MET A 228 10.79 14.13 16.92
N VAL A 229 10.93 14.94 15.85
CA VAL A 229 10.29 16.25 15.69
C VAL A 229 9.49 16.25 14.39
N VAL A 230 8.17 16.08 14.53
CA VAL A 230 7.24 16.02 13.39
C VAL A 230 6.78 17.40 12.92
N THR A 231 7.16 18.47 13.63
CA THR A 231 6.79 19.86 13.33
C THR A 231 7.78 20.59 12.41
N ASP A 232 8.94 19.99 12.12
CA ASP A 232 9.95 20.54 11.20
C ASP A 232 9.65 20.11 9.76
N SER A 233 9.45 21.07 8.85
CA SER A 233 9.11 20.79 7.45
C SER A 233 10.22 20.12 6.66
N ARG A 234 11.47 20.12 7.17
CA ARG A 234 12.62 19.46 6.54
C ARG A 234 12.69 17.96 6.88
N MET A 235 11.91 17.51 7.86
CA MET A 235 11.90 16.13 8.32
C MET A 235 10.62 15.44 7.86
N ALA A 236 10.78 14.24 7.29
CA ALA A 236 9.64 13.38 7.02
C ALA A 236 9.18 12.73 8.33
N LYS A 237 7.87 12.71 8.60
CA LYS A 237 7.37 12.08 9.86
C LYS A 237 7.76 10.60 9.93
N PHE A 238 7.66 9.90 8.81
CA PHE A 238 8.06 8.51 8.67
C PHE A 238 8.96 8.31 7.46
N LYS A 239 9.96 7.45 7.61
CA LYS A 239 10.76 6.91 6.52
C LYS A 239 10.72 5.39 6.59
N MET A 240 10.56 4.76 5.45
CA MET A 240 10.65 3.30 5.32
C MET A 240 11.52 2.99 4.12
N SER A 241 12.56 2.19 4.31
CA SER A 241 13.38 1.66 3.23
C SER A 241 13.43 0.16 3.35
N GLY A 242 13.06 -0.58 2.30
CA GLY A 242 13.09 -2.03 2.32
C GLY A 242 13.65 -2.64 1.04
N GLU A 243 14.18 -3.85 1.18
CA GLU A 243 14.73 -4.63 0.08
C GLU A 243 14.26 -6.09 0.19
N LEU A 244 13.89 -6.65 -0.95
CA LEU A 244 13.53 -8.04 -1.15
C LEU A 244 14.47 -8.63 -2.21
N HIS A 245 15.42 -9.45 -1.79
CA HIS A 245 16.48 -9.92 -2.70
C HIS A 245 15.95 -10.87 -3.78
N LEU A 246 15.15 -11.86 -3.38
CA LEU A 246 14.60 -12.87 -4.29
C LEU A 246 13.14 -13.16 -3.92
N LEU A 247 12.27 -13.07 -4.92
CA LEU A 247 10.89 -13.53 -4.87
C LEU A 247 10.65 -14.55 -5.98
N SER A 248 10.68 -15.83 -5.63
CA SER A 248 10.65 -16.95 -6.58
C SER A 248 9.42 -17.83 -6.36
N LEU A 249 8.54 -17.86 -7.36
CA LEU A 249 7.31 -18.64 -7.41
C LEU A 249 7.46 -19.76 -8.45
N ARG A 250 7.28 -21.01 -8.04
CA ARG A 250 7.31 -22.16 -8.94
C ARG A 250 6.09 -23.05 -8.75
N ILE A 251 5.31 -23.21 -9.81
CA ILE A 251 4.07 -23.99 -9.73
C ILE A 251 3.86 -24.84 -10.99
N SER A 252 3.57 -26.13 -10.79
CA SER A 252 3.16 -27.01 -11.88
C SER A 252 1.65 -26.95 -12.11
N ASP A 253 1.23 -27.28 -13.33
CA ASP A 253 -0.17 -27.44 -13.72
C ASP A 253 -0.97 -28.35 -12.77
N VAL A 254 -0.42 -29.51 -12.41
CA VAL A 254 -1.04 -30.44 -11.45
C VAL A 254 -1.09 -29.84 -10.05
N LYS A 255 -0.02 -29.19 -9.59
CA LYS A 255 0.02 -28.54 -8.27
C LYS A 255 -1.03 -27.43 -8.18
N LEU A 256 -1.12 -26.54 -9.18
CA LEU A 256 -2.13 -25.47 -9.21
C LEU A 256 -3.55 -26.03 -9.14
N ARG A 257 -3.87 -27.05 -9.94
CA ARG A 257 -5.19 -27.68 -9.93
C ARG A 257 -5.55 -28.23 -8.55
N ASN A 258 -4.60 -28.92 -7.90
CA ASN A 258 -4.83 -29.45 -6.56
C ASN A 258 -4.97 -28.33 -5.50
N VAL A 259 -4.23 -27.22 -5.65
CA VAL A 259 -4.39 -26.05 -4.76
C VAL A 259 -5.78 -25.43 -4.93
N LEU A 260 -6.24 -25.25 -6.17
CA LEU A 260 -7.58 -24.72 -6.44
C LEU A 260 -8.67 -25.64 -5.87
N GLU A 261 -8.57 -26.96 -6.11
CA GLU A 261 -9.48 -27.95 -5.53
C GLU A 261 -9.48 -27.91 -3.99
N LEU A 262 -8.30 -27.73 -3.39
CA LEU A 262 -8.17 -27.59 -1.95
C LEU A 262 -8.89 -26.34 -1.44
N VAL A 263 -8.67 -25.18 -2.05
CA VAL A 263 -9.32 -23.92 -1.66
C VAL A 263 -10.84 -24.01 -1.83
N ASP A 264 -11.32 -24.55 -2.95
CA ASP A 264 -12.74 -24.72 -3.23
C ASP A 264 -13.43 -25.70 -2.28
N SER A 265 -12.69 -26.65 -1.71
CA SER A 265 -13.21 -27.62 -0.75
C SER A 265 -13.44 -27.06 0.66
N ILE A 266 -12.90 -25.88 0.97
CA ILE A 266 -13.02 -25.28 2.30
C ILE A 266 -14.39 -24.62 2.44
N PRO A 267 -15.21 -24.99 3.43
CA PRO A 267 -16.50 -24.36 3.63
C PRO A 267 -16.28 -22.91 4.10
N LEU A 268 -16.86 -21.97 3.36
CA LEU A 268 -16.86 -20.55 3.71
C LEU A 268 -18.11 -20.19 4.53
N PRO A 269 -18.09 -19.11 5.33
CA PRO A 269 -19.27 -18.68 6.07
C PRO A 269 -20.40 -18.32 5.10
N GLU A 270 -21.63 -18.72 5.40
CA GLU A 270 -22.79 -18.42 4.55
C GLU A 270 -22.98 -16.90 4.43
N SER A 271 -22.85 -16.37 3.22
CA SER A 271 -23.26 -14.99 2.93
C SER A 271 -24.77 -14.88 3.05
N LYS A 272 -25.28 -13.88 3.79
CA LYS A 272 -26.73 -13.60 3.87
C LYS A 272 -27.31 -13.59 2.45
N PRO A 273 -28.42 -14.30 2.16
CA PRO A 273 -29.06 -14.20 0.86
C PRO A 273 -29.44 -12.74 0.60
N ALA A 274 -29.04 -12.21 -0.56
CA ALA A 274 -29.56 -10.93 -1.04
C ALA A 274 -31.09 -11.02 -0.97
N ALA A 275 -31.72 -10.06 -0.29
CA ALA A 275 -33.16 -10.01 -0.16
C ALA A 275 -33.80 -9.95 -1.56
N ASN A 276 -34.19 -11.12 -2.07
CA ASN A 276 -35.00 -11.23 -3.28
C ASN A 276 -36.30 -10.48 -3.01
N GLY A 277 -36.59 -9.52 -3.89
CA GLY A 277 -37.79 -8.70 -3.81
C GLY A 277 -39.04 -9.55 -3.83
N SER A 278 -39.88 -9.38 -2.81
CA SER A 278 -41.32 -9.65 -2.91
C SER A 278 -42.09 -8.56 -2.15
N ALA A 279 -43.12 -8.07 -2.81
CA ALA A 279 -43.86 -6.83 -2.60
C ALA A 279 -44.56 -6.62 -1.23
N SER A 280 -44.80 -5.32 -0.97
CA SER A 280 -45.88 -4.71 -0.16
C SER A 280 -45.77 -4.86 1.37
N THR A 281 -45.78 -3.80 2.19
CA THR A 281 -46.79 -2.74 2.23
C THR A 281 -46.23 -1.49 2.90
N SER A 282 -46.49 -0.33 2.30
CA SER A 282 -46.17 0.99 2.82
C SER A 282 -47.01 1.37 4.04
N LYS A 283 -46.38 1.76 5.16
CA LYS A 283 -47.00 2.61 6.19
C LYS A 283 -46.18 3.90 6.35
N PRO A 284 -46.82 5.08 6.42
CA PRO A 284 -46.11 6.35 6.47
C PRO A 284 -45.56 6.61 7.88
N LYS A 285 -44.26 6.96 7.96
CA LYS A 285 -43.65 7.49 9.18
C LYS A 285 -44.09 8.94 9.37
N GLN A 286 -44.96 9.18 10.35
CA GLN A 286 -45.19 10.52 10.91
C GLN A 286 -44.00 10.92 11.79
N SER A 287 -43.47 12.11 11.55
CA SER A 287 -42.45 12.74 12.38
C SER A 287 -43.04 13.18 13.72
N PHE A 288 -42.59 12.57 14.82
CA PHE A 288 -42.82 13.09 16.16
C PHE A 288 -41.49 13.52 16.79
N THR A 289 -41.30 14.83 16.90
CA THR A 289 -40.36 15.46 17.82
C THR A 289 -40.94 15.44 19.23
N PRO A 290 -40.29 14.85 20.26
CA PRO A 290 -40.65 15.12 21.65
C PRO A 290 -39.84 16.30 22.18
N GLN A 291 -40.56 17.33 22.60
CA GLN A 291 -40.05 18.50 23.30
C GLN A 291 -39.63 18.15 24.74
N LEU A 292 -38.51 18.75 25.16
CA LEU A 292 -38.02 18.76 26.53
C LEU A 292 -38.92 19.63 27.42
N THR A 293 -39.42 19.06 28.52
CA THR A 293 -39.82 19.85 29.70
C THR A 293 -39.31 19.19 31.00
N PRO A 294 -38.97 19.98 32.02
CA PRO A 294 -38.13 19.55 33.13
C PRO A 294 -38.96 19.07 34.35
N ARG A 295 -38.54 17.98 34.98
CA ARG A 295 -38.98 17.64 36.35
C ARG A 295 -37.78 17.40 37.28
N ARG A 296 -37.83 18.09 38.42
CA ARG A 296 -36.87 18.10 39.54
C ARG A 296 -37.25 17.02 40.57
N PRO A 297 -36.42 16.74 41.59
CA PRO A 297 -35.78 15.46 41.83
C PRO A 297 -36.46 14.62 42.93
N LEU A 298 -36.20 13.31 42.96
CA LEU A 298 -36.39 12.50 44.18
C LEU A 298 -35.01 12.08 44.74
N ASN A 299 -34.81 12.39 46.02
CA ASN A 299 -33.65 12.01 46.82
C ASN A 299 -33.83 10.60 47.40
N LEU A 300 -32.81 9.77 47.13
CA LEU A 300 -31.95 8.99 48.03
C LEU A 300 -32.49 8.33 49.33
N ALA A 301 -31.98 7.09 49.53
CA ALA A 301 -32.05 6.17 50.67
C ALA A 301 -33.27 5.21 50.61
N ASP A 302 -33.16 3.88 50.62
CA ASP A 302 -32.07 2.99 51.01
C ASP A 302 -32.31 1.55 50.49
N GLN A 303 -31.26 0.73 50.56
CA GLN A 303 -31.10 -0.71 50.26
C GLN A 303 -30.70 -1.02 48.80
N ARG A 304 -29.43 -1.22 48.39
CA ARG A 304 -28.27 -1.90 49.02
C ARG A 304 -28.68 -3.24 49.62
N SER A 305 -28.49 -4.38 48.94
CA SER A 305 -27.22 -5.13 49.00
C SER A 305 -27.17 -6.31 47.99
N SER A 306 -25.92 -6.69 47.63
CA SER A 306 -25.44 -7.86 46.86
C SER A 306 -25.48 -7.74 45.32
N LEU A 307 -24.38 -7.79 44.55
CA LEU A 307 -23.01 -8.28 44.76
C LEU A 307 -21.98 -7.40 44.01
N MET A 308 -20.78 -7.36 44.58
CA MET A 308 -19.57 -6.64 44.19
C MET A 308 -18.78 -7.39 43.10
N PHE A 309 -18.13 -6.65 42.18
CA PHE A 309 -16.75 -6.96 41.79
C PHE A 309 -16.01 -5.63 41.64
N GLU A 310 -15.05 -5.45 42.54
CA GLU A 310 -14.26 -4.27 42.81
C GLU A 310 -12.89 -4.44 42.14
N SER A 311 -12.46 -3.45 41.36
CA SER A 311 -11.07 -3.31 40.92
C SER A 311 -10.62 -1.94 41.39
N CYS A 312 -9.78 -1.96 42.42
CA CYS A 312 -9.31 -0.77 43.11
C CYS A 312 -8.38 0.09 42.26
N GLU A 313 -8.52 1.37 42.54
CA GLU A 313 -7.92 2.55 41.96
C GLU A 313 -6.41 2.68 42.24
N THR A 314 -5.70 3.17 41.22
CA THR A 314 -5.10 4.51 41.23
C THR A 314 -4.89 5.13 42.62
N ILE A 315 -3.65 5.09 43.12
CA ILE A 315 -3.22 6.07 44.13
C ILE A 315 -2.82 7.34 43.39
N SER A 316 -3.64 8.35 43.61
CA SER A 316 -3.50 9.75 43.26
C SER A 316 -2.36 10.41 44.04
N VAL A 317 -1.60 11.27 43.35
CA VAL A 317 -0.92 12.40 43.99
C VAL A 317 -1.26 13.65 43.18
N SER A 318 -2.42 14.22 43.49
CA SER A 318 -2.78 15.59 43.13
C SER A 318 -3.38 16.22 44.38
N SER A 319 -2.53 16.77 45.24
CA SER A 319 -2.95 17.81 46.20
C SER A 319 -1.73 18.46 46.85
N LEU A 320 -1.31 19.60 46.28
CA LEU A 320 -0.94 20.80 47.04
C LEU A 320 -1.00 21.96 46.05
N GLY A 321 -1.89 22.90 46.35
CA GLY A 321 -2.11 24.10 45.56
C GLY A 321 -1.11 25.21 45.85
N SER A 322 -1.33 26.34 45.16
CA SER A 322 -0.53 27.56 45.22
C SER A 322 0.86 27.33 44.58
N GLU A 323 1.52 28.23 43.88
CA GLU A 323 1.55 29.69 43.90
C GLU A 323 2.17 30.13 42.55
N GLU A 324 2.05 31.42 42.24
CA GLU A 324 2.68 32.07 41.09
C GLU A 324 4.19 31.76 41.03
N ASP A 325 4.74 31.38 39.88
CA ASP A 325 6.18 31.44 39.65
C ASP A 325 6.51 31.68 38.16
N LEU A 326 6.52 32.97 37.83
CA LEU A 326 7.63 33.68 37.21
C LEU A 326 8.53 32.89 36.25
N PHE A 327 8.50 33.32 34.98
CA PHE A 327 9.57 33.08 34.02
C PHE A 327 10.92 33.53 34.62
N TYR A 328 11.81 32.57 34.91
CA TYR A 328 13.21 32.86 35.17
C TYR A 328 13.96 32.92 33.84
N ASP A 329 14.12 34.13 33.30
CA ASP A 329 15.23 34.40 32.38
C ASP A 329 16.55 34.26 33.16
N ALA A 330 17.53 33.58 32.55
CA ALA A 330 18.86 33.41 33.13
C ALA A 330 19.52 34.79 33.36
N PRO A 331 20.21 35.01 34.50
CA PRO A 331 20.85 36.29 34.77
C PRO A 331 22.12 36.42 33.94
N SER A 332 22.06 37.20 32.86
CA SER A 332 23.25 37.80 32.26
C SER A 332 23.34 39.27 32.68
N SER A 333 24.30 39.56 33.55
CA SER A 333 24.85 40.89 33.80
C SER A 333 26.30 40.70 34.28
N PRO A 334 27.23 41.67 34.11
CA PRO A 334 26.96 43.12 34.08
C PRO A 334 27.77 43.93 33.03
N VAL A 335 27.44 45.23 32.94
CA VAL A 335 28.34 46.42 33.08
C VAL A 335 27.80 47.56 32.22
N GLY A 336 27.47 48.69 32.86
CA GLY A 336 27.27 49.97 32.17
C GLY A 336 26.30 50.93 32.87
N ASP A 337 26.82 51.72 33.81
CA ASP A 337 26.15 52.85 34.46
C ASP A 337 25.51 53.83 33.46
N ARG A 338 24.26 54.22 33.71
CA ARG A 338 23.80 55.63 33.82
C ARG A 338 22.29 55.73 34.05
N ALA A 339 21.92 56.46 35.10
CA ALA A 339 20.56 56.94 35.33
C ALA A 339 20.22 58.06 34.34
N PHE A 340 19.11 57.92 33.62
CA PHE A 340 18.58 58.97 32.74
C PHE A 340 17.05 58.98 32.78
N PHE A 341 16.49 59.36 33.93
CA PHE A 341 15.10 59.81 33.98
C PHE A 341 15.09 61.26 34.48
N PRO A 342 14.53 62.20 33.72
CA PRO A 342 13.81 63.31 34.29
C PRO A 342 12.31 62.98 34.34
N ASP A 343 11.73 63.27 35.50
CA ASP A 343 10.30 63.16 35.79
C ASP A 343 9.46 64.06 34.85
N ASN A 344 8.60 63.44 34.04
CA ASN A 344 7.25 63.96 33.83
C ASN A 344 6.33 62.90 33.21
N PRO A 345 5.10 62.70 33.72
CA PRO A 345 4.20 61.66 33.24
C PRO A 345 3.38 62.18 32.06
N MET A 346 3.46 61.51 30.91
CA MET A 346 2.48 61.66 29.82
C MET A 346 2.05 60.28 29.32
N PRO A 347 0.76 60.11 28.94
CA PRO A 347 0.11 58.81 28.90
C PRO A 347 0.66 57.91 27.80
N LEU A 348 0.85 56.63 28.14
CA LEU A 348 1.20 55.56 27.22
C LEU A 348 0.21 55.48 26.06
N HIS A 349 0.60 56.08 24.93
CA HIS A 349 0.02 55.71 23.64
C HIS A 349 0.69 54.39 23.23
N TYR A 350 0.06 53.27 23.60
CA TYR A 350 0.41 51.97 23.02
C TYR A 350 0.22 52.08 21.52
N ALA A 351 1.32 52.30 20.80
CA ALA A 351 1.42 51.98 19.40
C ALA A 351 1.08 50.50 19.27
N LYS A 352 -0.14 50.20 18.80
CA LYS A 352 -0.45 48.90 18.21
C LYS A 352 0.53 48.71 17.06
N PHE A 353 1.65 48.07 17.33
CA PHE A 353 2.30 47.29 16.30
C PHE A 353 1.24 46.30 15.84
N ASN A 354 0.66 46.60 14.69
CA ASN A 354 0.11 45.57 13.83
C ASN A 354 1.26 44.57 13.66
N ARG A 355 1.27 43.51 14.48
CA ARG A 355 1.70 42.21 14.00
C ARG A 355 0.82 42.01 12.77
N SER A 356 1.36 42.40 11.63
CA SER A 356 1.13 41.69 10.39
C SER A 356 1.04 40.23 10.82
N LYS A 357 -0.17 39.67 10.79
CA LYS A 357 -0.30 38.24 10.60
C LYS A 357 0.35 38.04 9.24
N SER A 358 1.68 37.91 9.22
CA SER A 358 2.34 37.15 8.18
C SER A 358 1.59 35.83 8.26
N SER A 359 0.66 35.66 7.32
CA SER A 359 0.03 34.38 7.06
C SER A 359 1.16 33.38 7.15
N GLU A 360 1.19 32.52 8.19
CA GLU A 360 2.14 31.42 8.18
C GLU A 360 1.86 30.70 6.87
N ALA A 361 2.79 30.82 5.91
CA ALA A 361 2.65 30.19 4.62
C ALA A 361 2.41 28.71 4.93
N GLN A 362 1.30 28.17 4.45
CA GLN A 362 0.95 26.76 4.65
C GLN A 362 2.14 25.93 4.16
N LYS A 363 2.89 25.35 5.10
CA LYS A 363 4.14 24.65 4.78
C LYS A 363 3.81 23.26 4.25
N ASN A 364 4.45 22.88 3.15
CA ASN A 364 4.33 21.53 2.61
C ASN A 364 5.16 20.58 3.49
N MET A 365 4.52 19.87 4.42
CA MET A 365 5.19 18.91 5.32
C MET A 365 5.30 17.56 4.61
N THR A 366 6.37 16.81 4.88
CA THR A 366 6.50 15.43 4.38
C THR A 366 6.01 14.45 5.44
N ASP A 367 4.98 13.67 5.12
CA ASP A 367 4.41 12.69 6.04
C ASP A 367 5.13 11.34 5.93
N LEU A 368 5.39 10.88 4.71
CA LEU A 368 6.01 9.57 4.46
C LEU A 368 7.02 9.66 3.31
N ILE A 369 8.18 9.05 3.52
CA ILE A 369 9.11 8.66 2.45
C ILE A 369 9.21 7.14 2.48
N LEU A 370 8.92 6.49 1.37
CA LEU A 370 8.98 5.05 1.23
C LEU A 370 9.84 4.70 0.02
N ASN A 371 10.87 3.89 0.24
CA ASN A 371 11.71 3.34 -0.80
C ASN A 371 11.68 1.82 -0.68
N PHE A 372 11.35 1.13 -1.76
CA PHE A 372 11.31 -0.33 -1.73
C PHE A 372 11.81 -0.89 -3.05
N GLU A 373 12.68 -1.90 -3.00
CA GLU A 373 13.24 -2.56 -4.19
C GLU A 373 13.11 -4.08 -4.06
N ILE A 374 12.67 -4.71 -5.14
CA ILE A 374 12.73 -6.15 -5.36
C ILE A 374 13.84 -6.39 -6.37
N SER A 375 14.93 -6.98 -5.92
CA SER A 375 16.14 -7.14 -6.73
C SER A 375 15.91 -8.18 -7.84
N GLN A 376 15.28 -9.31 -7.50
CA GLN A 376 14.93 -10.35 -8.45
C GLN A 376 13.53 -10.93 -8.17
N PHE A 377 12.69 -10.98 -9.21
CA PHE A 377 11.38 -11.64 -9.21
C PHE A 377 11.34 -12.71 -10.30
N SER A 378 11.02 -13.95 -9.91
CA SER A 378 11.00 -15.09 -10.82
C SER A 378 9.70 -15.86 -10.68
N VAL A 379 9.04 -16.13 -11.80
CA VAL A 379 7.85 -16.98 -11.87
C VAL A 379 8.08 -18.09 -12.88
N GLN A 380 8.01 -19.34 -12.41
CA GLN A 380 8.13 -20.53 -13.22
C GLN A 380 6.82 -21.30 -13.24
N LEU A 381 6.25 -21.44 -14.44
CA LEU A 381 5.13 -22.33 -14.67
C LEU A 381 5.65 -23.63 -15.26
N CYS A 382 5.35 -24.74 -14.59
CA CYS A 382 5.83 -26.06 -14.95
C CYS A 382 4.70 -26.95 -15.44
N ARG A 383 5.04 -27.91 -16.30
CA ARG A 383 4.21 -29.06 -16.64
C ARG A 383 4.76 -30.28 -15.91
N LEU A 384 3.90 -31.05 -15.26
CA LEU A 384 4.30 -32.33 -14.71
C LEU A 384 4.40 -33.37 -15.84
N SER A 385 5.61 -33.88 -16.11
CA SER A 385 5.86 -34.93 -17.10
C SER A 385 6.52 -36.12 -16.41
N GLY A 386 5.76 -37.21 -16.23
CA GLY A 386 6.16 -38.29 -15.33
C GLY A 386 6.26 -37.79 -13.89
N ASP A 387 7.41 -37.99 -13.25
CA ASP A 387 7.71 -37.52 -11.89
C ASP A 387 8.55 -36.22 -11.85
N GLN A 388 8.71 -35.53 -12.99
CA GLN A 388 9.51 -34.30 -13.07
C GLN A 388 8.67 -33.08 -13.49
N GLU A 389 8.89 -31.96 -12.81
CA GLU A 389 8.32 -30.66 -13.17
C GLU A 389 9.23 -29.96 -14.19
N VAL A 390 8.79 -29.93 -15.45
CA VAL A 390 9.50 -29.30 -16.57
C VAL A 390 9.01 -27.86 -16.72
N ALA A 391 9.90 -26.88 -16.78
CA ALA A 391 9.53 -25.47 -16.93
C ALA A 391 9.05 -25.17 -18.37
N VAL A 392 7.79 -24.74 -18.50
CA VAL A 392 7.16 -24.35 -19.78
C VAL A 392 7.36 -22.86 -20.03
N LEU A 393 7.16 -22.05 -19.00
CA LEU A 393 7.33 -20.61 -19.01
C LEU A 393 8.15 -20.18 -17.81
N HIS A 394 9.08 -19.27 -18.04
CA HIS A 394 9.90 -18.67 -17.00
C HIS A 394 9.96 -17.16 -17.21
N LEU A 395 9.35 -16.41 -16.31
CA LEU A 395 9.40 -14.96 -16.26
C LEU A 395 10.46 -14.55 -15.22
N ASP A 396 11.46 -13.81 -15.66
CA ASP A 396 12.46 -13.13 -14.82
C ASP A 396 12.25 -11.62 -14.91
N ILE A 397 12.22 -10.95 -13.77
CA ILE A 397 12.16 -9.50 -13.64
C ILE A 397 13.27 -9.07 -12.69
N GLU A 398 14.06 -8.07 -13.07
CA GLU A 398 15.14 -7.54 -12.26
C GLU A 398 14.93 -6.04 -11.96
N GLY A 399 15.28 -5.65 -10.74
CA GLY A 399 15.26 -4.26 -10.29
C GLY A 399 13.88 -3.61 -10.39
N LEU A 400 12.89 -4.20 -9.72
CA LEU A 400 11.56 -3.61 -9.57
C LEU A 400 11.53 -2.75 -8.31
N GLY A 401 11.53 -1.43 -8.45
CA GLY A 401 11.59 -0.51 -7.31
C GLY A 401 10.51 0.56 -7.33
N THR A 402 10.21 1.09 -6.15
CA THR A 402 9.27 2.20 -5.97
C THR A 402 9.77 3.18 -4.92
N GLU A 403 9.71 4.46 -5.24
CA GLU A 403 9.97 5.58 -4.36
C GLU A 403 8.68 6.40 -4.23
N LEU A 404 8.14 6.52 -3.02
CA LEU A 404 6.93 7.27 -2.72
C LEU A 404 7.27 8.38 -1.72
N LYS A 405 6.87 9.60 -2.03
CA LYS A 405 6.91 10.75 -1.12
C LYS A 405 5.51 11.31 -0.98
N LEU A 406 4.98 11.23 0.22
CA LEU A 406 3.68 11.80 0.58
C LEU A 406 3.90 13.10 1.33
N ARG A 407 3.36 14.20 0.80
CA ARG A 407 3.43 15.53 1.39
C ARG A 407 2.02 16.08 1.63
N THR A 408 1.92 17.18 2.38
CA THR A 408 0.65 17.79 2.76
C THR A 408 -0.21 18.19 1.57
N PHE A 409 0.41 18.70 0.50
CA PHE A 409 -0.31 19.21 -0.68
C PHE A 409 -0.10 18.39 -1.94
N ASP A 410 0.76 17.37 -1.90
CA ASP A 410 1.04 16.55 -3.07
C ASP A 410 1.59 15.17 -2.70
N MET A 411 1.60 14.28 -3.67
CA MET A 411 2.20 12.97 -3.60
C MET A 411 2.98 12.71 -4.89
N THR A 412 4.19 12.18 -4.75
CA THR A 412 5.01 11.74 -5.89
C THR A 412 5.37 10.27 -5.72
N SER A 413 5.15 9.45 -6.75
CA SER A 413 5.55 8.05 -6.79
C SER A 413 6.35 7.81 -8.06
N ASN A 414 7.59 7.34 -7.90
CA ASN A 414 8.46 6.94 -9.00
C ASN A 414 8.64 5.43 -8.91
N THR A 415 8.13 4.70 -9.89
CA THR A 415 8.28 3.24 -9.96
C THR A 415 9.13 2.92 -11.18
N TYR A 416 10.07 1.99 -11.03
CA TYR A 416 10.95 1.58 -12.10
C TYR A 416 11.06 0.07 -12.18
N LEU A 417 11.32 -0.41 -13.39
CA LEU A 417 11.61 -1.79 -13.73
C LEU A 417 12.85 -1.76 -14.61
N ARG A 418 13.93 -2.44 -14.20
CA ARG A 418 15.19 -2.44 -14.95
C ARG A 418 15.13 -3.38 -16.12
N GLU A 419 14.83 -4.66 -15.87
CA GLU A 419 14.85 -5.69 -16.91
C GLU A 419 13.66 -6.65 -16.78
N ILE A 420 13.22 -7.17 -17.93
CA ILE A 420 12.25 -8.25 -18.01
C ILE A 420 12.68 -9.27 -19.07
N CYS A 421 12.56 -10.54 -18.73
CA CYS A 421 12.81 -11.64 -19.64
C CYS A 421 11.72 -12.70 -19.49
N LEU A 422 11.06 -13.05 -20.58
CA LEU A 422 10.12 -14.17 -20.63
C LEU A 422 10.67 -15.25 -21.54
N LYS A 423 10.97 -16.41 -20.97
CA LYS A 423 11.57 -17.56 -21.65
C LYS A 423 10.57 -18.72 -21.79
N CYS A 424 10.75 -19.50 -22.85
CA CYS A 424 10.10 -20.80 -23.07
C CYS A 424 11.19 -21.88 -23.12
N PRO A 425 11.61 -22.43 -21.97
CA PRO A 425 12.75 -23.35 -21.89
C PRO A 425 12.61 -24.65 -22.70
N GLU A 426 11.38 -25.07 -23.02
CA GLU A 426 11.11 -26.27 -23.82
C GLU A 426 11.54 -26.15 -25.29
N TYR A 427 11.72 -24.92 -25.81
CA TYR A 427 12.06 -24.67 -27.21
C TYR A 427 13.44 -24.06 -27.32
N MET A 428 14.21 -24.56 -28.28
CA MET A 428 15.50 -23.98 -28.66
C MET A 428 15.36 -23.21 -29.96
N ASP A 429 16.04 -22.08 -30.04
CA ASP A 429 16.11 -21.30 -31.26
C ASP A 429 17.18 -21.84 -32.22
N SER A 430 17.40 -21.14 -33.33
CA SER A 430 18.39 -21.51 -34.35
C SER A 430 19.85 -21.49 -33.85
N GLU A 431 20.10 -20.91 -32.68
CA GLU A 431 21.41 -20.78 -32.04
C GLU A 431 21.57 -21.74 -30.84
N GLU A 432 20.66 -22.73 -30.71
CA GLU A 432 20.59 -23.67 -29.58
C GLU A 432 20.38 -22.99 -28.21
N GLN A 433 19.84 -21.77 -28.18
CA GLN A 433 19.47 -21.08 -26.95
C GLN A 433 17.96 -21.22 -26.66
N GLN A 434 17.58 -21.16 -25.38
CA GLN A 434 16.17 -21.19 -24.99
C GLN A 434 15.42 -20.02 -25.63
N VAL A 435 14.27 -20.31 -26.26
CA VAL A 435 13.45 -19.30 -26.92
C VAL A 435 13.00 -18.25 -25.90
N GLN A 436 13.42 -17.01 -26.12
CA GLN A 436 12.93 -15.85 -25.37
C GLN A 436 11.77 -15.23 -26.14
N LEU A 437 10.63 -15.01 -25.49
CA LEU A 437 9.45 -14.34 -26.06
C LEU A 437 9.50 -12.83 -25.84
N ILE A 438 10.05 -12.39 -24.72
CA ILE A 438 10.18 -10.98 -24.35
C ILE A 438 11.57 -10.81 -23.74
N THR A 439 12.32 -9.80 -24.17
CA THR A 439 13.65 -9.51 -23.63
C THR A 439 13.97 -8.02 -23.67
N THR A 440 14.80 -7.61 -22.71
CA THR A 440 15.35 -6.25 -22.61
C THR A 440 16.86 -6.25 -22.42
N LEU A 441 17.51 -7.41 -22.60
CA LEU A 441 18.91 -7.68 -22.26
C LEU A 441 19.93 -6.80 -23.02
N ASP A 442 19.49 -6.01 -24.00
CA ASP A 442 20.31 -5.05 -24.75
C ASP A 442 20.34 -3.63 -24.12
N ASN A 443 19.58 -3.38 -23.03
CA ASN A 443 19.51 -2.06 -22.36
C ASN A 443 20.46 -1.97 -21.15
N SER A 444 21.78 -1.85 -21.37
CA SER A 444 22.73 -1.80 -20.25
C SER A 444 22.81 -0.45 -19.51
N GLU A 445 22.14 0.61 -19.98
CA GLU A 445 22.32 1.98 -19.44
C GLU A 445 21.07 2.63 -18.83
N VAL A 446 19.85 2.15 -19.12
CA VAL A 446 18.60 2.82 -18.71
C VAL A 446 17.54 1.80 -18.32
N ASP A 447 16.82 2.07 -17.23
CA ASP A 447 15.65 1.30 -16.80
C ASP A 447 14.69 1.03 -17.97
N LEU A 448 14.15 -0.19 -18.07
CA LEU A 448 13.15 -0.56 -19.06
C LEU A 448 11.95 0.38 -19.04
N LEU A 449 11.32 0.46 -17.86
CA LEU A 449 10.08 1.17 -17.66
C LEU A 449 10.22 2.04 -16.41
N THR A 450 9.95 3.33 -16.56
CA THR A 450 9.80 4.25 -15.44
C THR A 450 8.41 4.87 -15.47
N LEU A 451 7.75 4.88 -14.33
CA LEU A 451 6.43 5.45 -14.09
C LEU A 451 6.58 6.53 -13.02
N GLU A 452 6.42 7.79 -13.42
CA GLU A 452 6.34 8.93 -12.53
C GLU A 452 4.87 9.33 -12.38
N TYR A 453 4.33 9.17 -11.18
CA TYR A 453 2.99 9.62 -10.82
C TYR A 453 3.07 10.78 -9.84
N ILE A 454 2.44 11.89 -10.18
CA ILE A 454 2.32 13.05 -9.30
C ILE A 454 0.84 13.38 -9.12
N LYS A 455 0.41 13.49 -7.88
CA LYS A 455 -0.93 13.98 -7.50
C LYS A 455 -0.78 15.24 -6.68
N ALA A 456 -1.38 16.35 -7.11
CA ALA A 456 -1.31 17.63 -6.44
C ALA A 456 -2.69 18.14 -5.99
N ASP A 457 -2.75 18.79 -4.83
CA ASP A 457 -3.95 19.45 -4.33
C ASP A 457 -4.18 20.77 -5.07
N ARG A 458 -5.39 20.95 -5.60
CA ARG A 458 -5.86 22.18 -6.27
C ARG A 458 -5.72 23.44 -5.41
N ASN A 459 -5.83 23.27 -4.09
CA ASN A 459 -5.73 24.37 -3.13
C ASN A 459 -4.31 24.58 -2.60
N GLY A 460 -3.37 23.71 -3.00
CA GLY A 460 -1.98 23.80 -2.60
C GLY A 460 -1.31 25.08 -3.11
N PRO A 461 -0.34 25.64 -2.35
CA PRO A 461 0.35 26.87 -2.73
C PRO A 461 1.15 26.73 -4.04
N GLU A 462 1.68 25.54 -4.31
CA GLU A 462 2.57 25.22 -5.42
C GLU A 462 1.82 24.66 -6.65
N PHE A 463 0.49 24.52 -6.58
CA PHE A 463 -0.33 23.92 -7.64
C PHE A 463 -0.18 24.63 -8.99
N LYS A 464 -0.10 25.96 -8.97
CA LYS A 464 0.02 26.76 -10.19
C LYS A 464 1.44 26.82 -10.74
N SER A 465 2.42 26.94 -9.85
CA SER A 465 3.83 27.18 -10.21
C SER A 465 4.57 25.89 -10.54
N GLN A 466 4.51 24.88 -9.68
CA GLN A 466 5.27 23.64 -9.82
C GLN A 466 4.50 22.59 -10.62
N HIS A 467 3.18 22.52 -10.43
CA HIS A 467 2.34 21.50 -11.05
C HIS A 467 1.60 21.99 -12.31
N ASN A 468 1.85 23.20 -12.78
CA ASN A 468 1.25 23.77 -14.00
C ASN A 468 -0.29 23.61 -14.05
N ASN A 469 -0.98 23.82 -12.92
CA ASN A 469 -2.42 23.59 -12.76
C ASN A 469 -2.90 22.16 -13.08
N THR A 470 -2.04 21.16 -12.92
CA THR A 470 -2.33 19.74 -13.16
C THR A 470 -2.56 19.01 -11.84
N GLU A 471 -3.71 18.34 -11.72
CA GLU A 471 -4.06 17.55 -10.53
C GLU A 471 -3.35 16.21 -10.49
N GLN A 472 -3.26 15.54 -11.64
CA GLN A 472 -2.68 14.22 -11.77
C GLN A 472 -1.81 14.19 -13.02
N LEU A 473 -0.54 13.88 -12.84
CA LEU A 473 0.41 13.63 -13.91
C LEU A 473 0.82 12.16 -13.85
N ILE A 474 0.70 11.46 -14.96
CA ILE A 474 1.22 10.12 -15.18
C ILE A 474 2.22 10.23 -16.32
N LYS A 475 3.50 10.07 -16.04
CA LYS A 475 4.54 10.04 -17.06
C LYS A 475 5.14 8.64 -17.10
N VAL A 476 5.01 8.00 -18.25
CA VAL A 476 5.53 6.67 -18.54
C VAL A 476 6.67 6.81 -19.52
N THR A 477 7.85 6.35 -19.16
CA THR A 477 8.99 6.26 -20.10
C THR A 477 9.33 4.80 -20.29
N PHE A 478 9.41 4.39 -21.54
CA PHE A 478 9.73 3.03 -21.94
C PHE A 478 10.96 3.08 -22.85
N SER A 479 12.03 2.35 -22.50
CA SER A 479 13.29 2.37 -23.25
C SER A 479 13.20 1.47 -24.50
N SER A 480 13.81 0.28 -24.50
CA SER A 480 13.72 -0.67 -25.61
C SER A 480 13.14 -2.00 -25.14
N LEU A 481 12.20 -2.56 -25.89
CA LEU A 481 11.71 -3.93 -25.66
C LEU A 481 11.72 -4.70 -26.96
N ASP A 482 12.23 -5.92 -26.84
CA ASP A 482 12.28 -6.86 -27.93
C ASP A 482 11.28 -7.97 -27.64
N VAL A 483 10.30 -8.11 -28.53
CA VAL A 483 9.26 -9.12 -28.47
C VAL A 483 9.49 -10.10 -29.61
N HIS A 484 9.72 -11.36 -29.27
CA HIS A 484 9.92 -12.42 -30.24
C HIS A 484 8.66 -13.28 -30.34
N LEU A 485 7.98 -13.17 -31.47
CA LEU A 485 6.81 -13.96 -31.80
C LEU A 485 7.26 -15.27 -32.45
N HIS A 486 7.68 -16.22 -31.62
CA HIS A 486 8.02 -17.58 -32.06
C HIS A 486 6.75 -18.45 -32.10
N THR A 487 6.33 -18.88 -33.29
CA THR A 487 5.00 -19.49 -33.49
C THR A 487 4.73 -20.70 -32.59
N GLU A 488 5.66 -21.65 -32.51
CA GLU A 488 5.44 -22.90 -31.75
C GLU A 488 5.42 -22.68 -30.25
N ALA A 489 6.44 -21.99 -29.72
CA ALA A 489 6.50 -21.56 -28.33
C ALA A 489 5.21 -20.83 -27.93
N LEU A 490 4.74 -19.85 -28.71
CA LEU A 490 3.50 -19.12 -28.44
C LEU A 490 2.26 -20.03 -28.44
N LEU A 491 2.13 -20.92 -29.43
CA LEU A 491 1.01 -21.86 -29.49
C LEU A 491 1.00 -22.82 -28.29
N ASN A 492 2.17 -23.35 -27.89
CA ASN A 492 2.27 -24.20 -26.71
C ASN A 492 1.98 -23.42 -25.42
N THR A 493 2.48 -22.18 -25.31
CA THR A 493 2.14 -21.28 -24.20
C THR A 493 0.64 -21.04 -24.11
N MET A 494 -0.02 -20.71 -25.22
CA MET A 494 -1.47 -20.49 -25.24
C MET A 494 -2.24 -21.75 -24.85
N ASN A 495 -1.86 -22.91 -25.40
CA ASN A 495 -2.47 -24.19 -25.05
C ASN A 495 -2.26 -24.53 -23.57
N PHE A 496 -1.05 -24.34 -23.06
CA PHE A 496 -0.72 -24.60 -21.66
C PHE A 496 -1.49 -23.67 -20.71
N LEU A 497 -1.53 -22.37 -20.97
CA LEU A 497 -2.26 -21.39 -20.16
C LEU A 497 -3.78 -21.64 -20.19
N THR A 498 -4.33 -21.96 -21.36
CA THR A 498 -5.77 -22.29 -21.50
C THR A 498 -6.11 -23.57 -20.74
N ASN A 499 -5.18 -24.53 -20.70
CA ASN A 499 -5.30 -25.77 -19.95
C ASN A 499 -4.78 -25.66 -18.50
N LEU A 500 -4.40 -24.48 -18.02
CA LEU A 500 -3.90 -24.33 -16.64
C LEU A 500 -5.08 -24.26 -15.66
N LEU A 501 -6.14 -23.55 -16.05
CA LEU A 501 -7.36 -23.41 -15.26
C LEU A 501 -8.38 -24.48 -15.66
N PRO A 502 -9.26 -24.93 -14.74
CA PRO A 502 -10.43 -25.71 -15.11
C PRO A 502 -11.29 -24.89 -16.08
N PRO A 503 -11.89 -25.49 -17.13
CA PRO A 503 -12.87 -24.78 -17.93
C PRO A 503 -13.96 -24.30 -16.97
N SER A 504 -14.22 -22.99 -16.95
CA SER A 504 -15.31 -22.47 -16.15
C SER A 504 -16.57 -23.20 -16.58
N THR A 505 -17.21 -23.90 -15.64
CA THR A 505 -18.62 -24.24 -15.78
C THR A 505 -19.34 -22.91 -15.86
N LYS A 506 -19.51 -22.41 -17.08
CA LYS A 506 -20.56 -21.45 -17.38
C LYS A 506 -21.84 -22.12 -16.91
N LYS A 507 -22.28 -21.80 -15.69
CA LYS A 507 -23.69 -21.93 -15.34
C LYS A 507 -24.39 -21.16 -16.43
N GLU A 508 -25.15 -21.87 -17.25
CA GLU A 508 -25.90 -21.30 -18.35
C GLU A 508 -26.63 -20.07 -17.82
N ALA A 509 -26.25 -18.92 -18.36
CA ALA A 509 -26.99 -17.69 -18.16
C ALA A 509 -28.38 -17.94 -18.72
N VAL A 510 -29.36 -18.06 -17.84
CA VAL A 510 -30.74 -17.73 -18.19
C VAL A 510 -30.68 -16.29 -18.67
N GLN A 511 -31.04 -16.09 -19.93
CA GLN A 511 -31.19 -14.78 -20.55
C GLN A 511 -32.23 -13.99 -19.76
N GLU A 512 -31.80 -13.04 -18.92
CA GLU A 512 -32.63 -11.89 -18.57
C GLU A 512 -32.40 -10.83 -19.64
N GLU A 513 -33.36 -10.73 -20.57
CA GLU A 513 -33.49 -9.61 -21.48
C GLU A 513 -33.67 -8.31 -20.68
N LEU A 514 -32.79 -7.34 -20.93
CA LEU A 514 -32.97 -5.96 -20.47
C LEU A 514 -34.20 -5.35 -21.17
N PRO A 515 -35.11 -4.64 -20.47
CA PRO A 515 -36.23 -3.97 -21.11
C PRO A 515 -35.77 -2.79 -21.97
N ILE A 516 -36.23 -2.80 -23.22
CA ILE A 516 -36.12 -1.70 -24.19
C ILE A 516 -36.98 -0.53 -23.70
N ILE A 517 -36.36 0.62 -23.45
CA ILE A 517 -37.07 1.90 -23.22
C ILE A 517 -37.41 2.47 -24.61
N PRO A 518 -38.69 2.77 -24.93
CA PRO A 518 -39.03 3.45 -26.18
C PRO A 518 -38.62 4.92 -26.12
N GLU A 519 -37.95 5.38 -27.18
CA GLU A 519 -37.82 6.79 -27.53
C GLU A 519 -39.21 7.33 -27.92
N GLU A 520 -39.67 8.39 -27.25
CA GLU A 520 -40.80 9.20 -27.72
C GLU A 520 -40.24 10.50 -28.29
N GLU A 521 -40.42 10.66 -29.60
CA GLU A 521 -40.15 11.86 -30.39
C GLU A 521 -41.08 13.02 -30.01
N GLU A 522 -40.52 14.23 -30.12
CA GLU A 522 -41.23 15.51 -30.02
C GLU A 522 -42.26 15.68 -31.14
N ALA A 523 -43.44 16.22 -30.81
CA ALA A 523 -44.32 16.87 -31.78
C ALA A 523 -44.96 18.13 -31.18
N GLU A 524 -44.81 19.21 -31.93
CA GLU A 524 -45.19 20.59 -31.66
C GLU A 524 -46.71 20.82 -31.58
N ALA A 525 -47.14 21.84 -30.82
CA ALA A 525 -48.31 22.65 -31.17
C ALA A 525 -48.28 24.03 -30.48
N GLU A 526 -48.30 25.05 -31.32
CA GLU A 526 -48.36 26.50 -31.07
C GLU A 526 -49.56 26.96 -30.22
N LYS A 527 -49.39 28.07 -29.48
CA LYS A 527 -50.36 29.20 -29.47
C LYS A 527 -49.68 30.53 -29.11
N GLU A 528 -49.88 31.51 -30.00
CA GLU A 528 -49.57 32.93 -29.86
C GLU A 528 -50.40 33.65 -28.77
N GLY A 529 -49.86 34.77 -28.26
CA GLY A 529 -50.60 35.79 -27.50
C GLY A 529 -49.72 36.99 -27.14
N GLU A 530 -50.03 38.16 -27.70
CA GLU A 530 -49.27 39.41 -27.69
C GLU A 530 -49.06 40.13 -26.34
N LYS A 531 -47.91 40.80 -26.24
CA LYS A 531 -47.57 42.14 -25.66
C LYS A 531 -48.21 42.60 -24.33
N LYS A 532 -47.32 42.96 -23.37
CA LYS A 532 -47.11 44.37 -22.95
C LYS A 532 -45.88 44.53 -22.04
N GLU A 533 -45.22 45.67 -22.22
CA GLU A 533 -44.09 46.17 -21.43
C GLU A 533 -44.42 46.25 -19.93
N GLU A 534 -43.44 45.93 -19.09
CA GLU A 534 -43.07 46.84 -18.00
C GLU A 534 -41.63 46.57 -17.50
N THR A 535 -40.83 47.63 -17.61
CA THR A 535 -39.56 47.89 -16.94
C THR A 535 -39.52 47.40 -15.50
N THR A 536 -38.52 46.59 -15.14
CA THR A 536 -37.77 46.79 -13.89
C THR A 536 -36.34 46.22 -13.98
N VAL A 537 -35.42 47.05 -13.49
CA VAL A 537 -33.98 46.86 -13.42
C VAL A 537 -33.63 45.67 -12.52
N ALA A 538 -33.03 44.61 -13.07
CA ALA A 538 -32.43 43.54 -12.29
C ALA A 538 -30.96 43.29 -12.71
N LYS A 539 -30.08 43.78 -11.84
CA LYS A 539 -28.63 43.58 -11.74
C LYS A 539 -28.07 42.43 -12.60
N LYS A 540 -27.23 42.82 -13.57
CA LYS A 540 -26.17 42.01 -14.16
C LYS A 540 -25.30 41.44 -13.02
N LYS A 541 -25.57 40.21 -12.59
CA LYS A 541 -24.62 39.43 -11.79
C LYS A 541 -23.48 39.08 -12.74
N SER A 542 -22.38 39.81 -12.64
CA SER A 542 -21.10 39.38 -13.18
C SER A 542 -20.78 38.02 -12.55
N THR A 543 -20.90 36.95 -13.33
CA THR A 543 -20.22 35.70 -13.06
C THR A 543 -18.74 36.03 -12.96
N LYS A 544 -18.22 36.02 -11.74
CA LYS A 544 -16.77 36.06 -11.50
C LYS A 544 -16.15 34.96 -12.38
N PRO A 545 -15.05 35.22 -13.12
CA PRO A 545 -14.36 34.15 -13.82
C PRO A 545 -14.00 33.08 -12.80
N SER A 546 -14.48 31.86 -13.00
CA SER A 546 -14.15 30.74 -12.10
C SER A 546 -12.64 30.61 -12.07
N LYS A 547 -12.02 30.67 -10.89
CA LYS A 547 -10.56 30.64 -10.66
C LYS A 547 -9.84 29.37 -11.18
N PHE A 548 -10.54 28.48 -11.90
CA PHE A 548 -10.11 27.13 -12.28
C PHE A 548 -10.52 26.74 -13.71
N ALA A 549 -10.73 27.69 -14.63
CA ALA A 549 -11.12 27.37 -16.00
C ALA A 549 -10.02 26.60 -16.79
N ASP A 550 -8.78 26.66 -16.32
CA ASP A 550 -7.58 26.15 -17.00
C ASP A 550 -6.93 24.97 -16.25
N VAL A 551 -7.68 24.29 -15.37
CA VAL A 551 -7.16 23.15 -14.60
C VAL A 551 -7.17 21.89 -15.46
N VAL A 552 -6.03 21.20 -15.48
CA VAL A 552 -5.88 19.88 -16.09
C VAL A 552 -6.15 18.82 -15.03
N ASN A 553 -7.20 18.04 -15.22
CA ASN A 553 -7.61 17.00 -14.27
C ASN A 553 -6.69 15.77 -14.34
N LEU A 554 -6.23 15.44 -15.54
CA LEU A 554 -5.31 14.33 -15.77
C LEU A 554 -4.44 14.67 -16.97
N HIS A 555 -3.14 14.51 -16.79
CA HIS A 555 -2.14 14.59 -17.84
C HIS A 555 -1.43 13.24 -17.89
N ILE A 556 -1.57 12.52 -19.00
CA ILE A 556 -0.80 11.30 -19.26
C ILE A 556 0.20 11.60 -20.36
N ARG A 557 1.47 11.28 -20.13
CA ARG A 557 2.52 11.33 -21.14
C ARG A 557 3.21 9.99 -21.20
N ALA A 558 3.29 9.39 -22.38
CA ALA A 558 3.97 8.13 -22.63
C ALA A 558 5.06 8.34 -23.69
N ASP A 559 6.31 8.12 -23.31
CA ASP A 559 7.48 8.22 -24.18
C ASP A 559 8.07 6.81 -24.39
N LEU A 560 7.93 6.24 -25.60
CA LEU A 560 8.48 4.94 -26.00
C LEU A 560 9.67 5.16 -26.96
N ARG A 561 10.88 4.74 -26.57
CA ARG A 561 12.08 4.91 -27.41
C ARG A 561 12.10 3.91 -28.56
N CYS A 562 11.98 2.61 -28.26
CA CYS A 562 12.01 1.56 -29.26
C CYS A 562 11.17 0.34 -28.83
N LEU A 563 10.40 -0.21 -29.77
CA LEU A 563 9.77 -1.52 -29.65
C LEU A 563 10.10 -2.30 -30.90
N LYS A 564 10.78 -3.44 -30.76
CA LYS A 564 11.05 -4.36 -31.87
C LYS A 564 10.23 -5.61 -31.69
N VAL A 565 9.53 -6.00 -32.75
CA VAL A 565 8.76 -7.23 -32.82
C VAL A 565 9.37 -8.11 -33.90
N PHE A 566 9.90 -9.26 -33.51
CA PHE A 566 10.50 -10.23 -34.41
C PHE A 566 9.54 -11.39 -34.62
N ILE A 567 9.06 -11.55 -35.84
CA ILE A 567 8.22 -12.69 -36.24
C ILE A 567 9.15 -13.82 -36.67
N ARG A 568 9.16 -14.94 -35.94
CA ARG A 568 10.06 -16.07 -36.16
C ARG A 568 9.27 -17.36 -36.40
N GLY A 569 9.60 -18.05 -37.49
CA GLY A 569 9.19 -19.44 -37.72
C GLY A 569 10.22 -20.42 -37.12
N GLN A 570 10.00 -21.72 -37.27
CA GLN A 570 10.88 -22.78 -36.71
C GLN A 570 12.36 -22.67 -37.10
N LYS A 571 12.66 -22.22 -38.33
CA LYS A 571 14.01 -22.31 -38.92
C LYS A 571 14.55 -20.97 -39.42
N ALA A 572 13.72 -19.93 -39.43
CA ALA A 572 14.09 -18.64 -39.99
C ALA A 572 13.29 -17.48 -39.38
N ARG A 573 13.93 -16.31 -39.36
CA ARG A 573 13.25 -15.03 -39.09
C ARG A 573 12.41 -14.69 -40.32
N ILE A 574 11.14 -14.37 -40.11
CA ILE A 574 10.18 -14.06 -41.18
C ILE A 574 10.16 -12.55 -41.40
N SER A 575 9.96 -11.77 -40.33
CA SER A 575 9.86 -10.33 -40.40
C SER A 575 10.29 -9.65 -39.12
N GLU A 576 10.75 -8.42 -39.23
CA GLU A 576 11.05 -7.52 -38.11
C GLU A 576 10.22 -6.24 -38.27
N ILE A 577 9.52 -5.88 -37.20
CA ILE A 577 8.76 -4.63 -37.09
C ILE A 577 9.43 -3.79 -36.01
N SER A 578 9.91 -2.61 -36.36
CA SER A 578 10.55 -1.68 -35.42
C SER A 578 9.72 -0.41 -35.33
N ILE A 579 9.29 -0.04 -34.13
CA ILE A 579 8.60 1.20 -33.82
C ILE A 579 9.55 2.06 -32.98
N GLU A 580 9.91 3.23 -33.48
CA GLU A 580 10.88 4.12 -32.83
C GLU A 580 10.26 5.49 -32.52
N GLY A 581 10.57 6.00 -31.33
CA GLY A 581 10.26 7.36 -30.91
C GLY A 581 8.76 7.69 -30.98
N LEU A 582 7.94 6.88 -30.28
CA LEU A 582 6.53 7.18 -30.07
C LEU A 582 6.40 8.03 -28.81
N VAL A 583 5.78 9.21 -28.95
CA VAL A 583 5.41 10.08 -27.84
C VAL A 583 3.92 10.31 -27.91
N SER A 584 3.19 9.94 -26.87
CA SER A 584 1.76 10.21 -26.74
C SER A 584 1.49 11.05 -25.50
N GLU A 585 0.63 12.04 -25.64
CA GLU A 585 0.24 12.95 -24.57
C GLU A 585 -1.28 13.09 -24.57
N VAL A 586 -1.89 12.99 -23.39
CA VAL A 586 -3.32 13.11 -23.17
C VAL A 586 -3.54 14.14 -22.09
N LEU A 587 -4.27 15.20 -22.42
CA LEU A 587 -4.63 16.28 -21.51
C LEU A 587 -6.14 16.29 -21.33
N MET A 588 -6.59 15.88 -20.15
CA MET A 588 -8.01 15.90 -19.79
C MET A 588 -8.33 17.13 -18.96
N ARG A 589 -9.27 17.94 -19.43
CA ARG A 589 -9.81 19.12 -18.76
C ARG A 589 -11.31 18.93 -18.57
N LYS A 590 -11.94 19.72 -17.69
CA LYS A 590 -13.41 19.69 -17.54
C LYS A 590 -14.22 19.91 -18.82
N LYS A 591 -13.66 20.63 -19.79
CA LYS A 591 -14.35 21.06 -21.02
C LYS A 591 -14.05 20.20 -22.25
N GLY A 592 -13.14 19.23 -22.13
CA GLY A 592 -12.70 18.42 -23.27
C GLY A 592 -11.40 17.68 -22.99
N MET A 593 -11.07 16.79 -23.91
CA MET A 593 -9.86 15.98 -23.89
C MET A 593 -9.06 16.26 -25.16
N GLU A 594 -7.76 16.48 -24.98
CA GLU A 594 -6.81 16.64 -26.08
C GLU A 594 -5.89 15.43 -26.10
N VAL A 595 -5.77 14.80 -27.27
CA VAL A 595 -4.88 13.66 -27.49
C VAL A 595 -3.91 14.01 -28.59
N LEU A 596 -2.63 13.85 -28.25
CA LEU A 596 -1.47 14.09 -29.07
C LEU A 596 -0.73 12.76 -29.22
N ALA A 597 -0.38 12.39 -30.43
CA ALA A 597 0.49 11.25 -30.69
C ALA A 597 1.46 11.62 -31.81
N ASN A 598 2.75 11.46 -31.55
CA ASN A 598 3.81 11.70 -32.51
C ASN A 598 4.68 10.45 -32.60
N LEU A 599 4.92 10.00 -33.83
CA LEU A 599 5.71 8.82 -34.10
C LEU A 599 6.86 9.19 -35.03
N LYS A 600 8.09 8.90 -34.61
CA LYS A 600 9.28 9.21 -35.39
C LYS A 600 9.42 8.28 -36.59
N ASN A 601 9.32 6.96 -36.36
CA ASN A 601 9.53 5.98 -37.41
C ASN A 601 8.82 4.65 -37.10
N ILE A 602 8.26 4.03 -38.13
CA ILE A 602 7.94 2.59 -38.14
C ILE A 602 8.74 2.00 -39.29
N VAL A 603 9.33 0.83 -39.09
CA VAL A 603 10.00 0.08 -40.14
C VAL A 603 9.50 -1.35 -40.12
N ILE A 604 9.13 -1.88 -41.28
CA ILE A 604 8.82 -3.30 -41.46
C ILE A 604 9.83 -3.87 -42.46
N LEU A 605 10.59 -4.86 -42.01
CA LEU A 605 11.56 -5.60 -42.78
C LEU A 605 11.07 -7.01 -43.04
N ASP A 606 11.20 -7.44 -44.29
CA ASP A 606 11.06 -8.84 -44.67
C ASP A 606 12.45 -9.49 -44.57
N CYS A 607 12.56 -10.51 -43.73
CA CYS A 607 13.82 -11.20 -43.46
C CYS A 607 14.07 -12.36 -44.43
N ASP A 608 13.13 -12.68 -45.32
CA ASP A 608 13.32 -13.71 -46.34
C ASP A 608 14.38 -13.26 -47.37
N LYS A 609 15.30 -14.17 -47.70
CA LYS A 609 16.39 -13.90 -48.66
C LYS A 609 15.85 -13.68 -50.07
N ASP A 610 14.72 -14.31 -50.38
CA ASP A 610 14.09 -14.29 -51.70
C ASP A 610 12.98 -13.23 -51.82
N ALA A 611 12.77 -12.40 -50.78
CA ALA A 611 11.76 -11.35 -50.79
C ALA A 611 12.06 -10.27 -51.85
N LEU A 612 11.08 -10.01 -52.72
CA LEU A 612 11.13 -8.96 -53.74
C LEU A 612 11.25 -7.54 -53.13
N TYR A 613 10.67 -7.33 -51.94
CA TYR A 613 10.68 -6.06 -51.22
C TYR A 613 11.18 -6.27 -49.79
N LYS A 614 12.48 -6.06 -49.57
CA LYS A 614 13.10 -6.25 -48.23
C LYS A 614 12.64 -5.24 -47.18
N LYS A 615 12.17 -4.07 -47.60
CA LYS A 615 11.72 -3.00 -46.71
C LYS A 615 10.42 -2.43 -47.26
N VAL A 616 9.36 -2.50 -46.47
CA VAL A 616 8.12 -1.78 -46.77
C VAL A 616 8.32 -0.34 -46.31
N PRO A 617 8.18 0.68 -47.19
CA PRO A 617 8.28 2.07 -46.78
C PRO A 617 7.06 2.45 -45.93
N SER A 618 7.19 2.33 -44.62
CA SER A 618 6.26 2.92 -43.66
C SER A 618 6.63 4.38 -43.38
N ALA A 619 5.62 5.14 -42.91
CA ALA A 619 5.64 6.59 -42.77
C ALA A 619 6.95 7.14 -42.15
N SER A 620 7.84 7.68 -42.98
CA SER A 620 9.03 8.39 -42.53
C SER A 620 8.72 9.89 -42.48
N GLY A 621 8.60 10.43 -41.27
CA GLY A 621 8.36 11.85 -41.01
C GLY A 621 7.53 12.04 -39.74
N PRO A 622 7.66 13.17 -39.01
CA PRO A 622 6.86 13.45 -37.83
C PRO A 622 5.38 13.57 -38.24
N LYS A 623 4.64 12.46 -38.18
CA LYS A 623 3.19 12.45 -38.33
C LYS A 623 2.61 12.64 -36.93
N GLY A 624 2.34 13.89 -36.59
CA GLY A 624 1.57 14.24 -35.40
C GLY A 624 0.08 14.03 -35.68
N LEU A 625 -0.57 13.13 -34.96
CA LEU A 625 -2.02 13.09 -34.84
C LEU A 625 -2.42 14.02 -33.68
N TYR A 626 -3.27 15.00 -33.98
CA TYR A 626 -3.91 15.87 -32.99
C TYR A 626 -5.41 15.60 -33.05
N ALA A 627 -5.98 15.13 -31.94
CA ALA A 627 -7.42 14.94 -31.80
C ALA A 627 -7.92 15.77 -30.62
N HIS A 628 -8.96 16.57 -30.85
CA HIS A 628 -9.67 17.31 -29.81
C HIS A 628 -11.08 16.74 -29.68
N LEU A 629 -11.37 16.11 -28.54
CA LEU A 629 -12.67 15.51 -28.24
C LEU A 629 -13.44 16.42 -27.27
N SER A 630 -14.57 16.97 -27.73
CA SER A 630 -15.48 17.78 -26.90
C SER A 630 -16.81 17.05 -26.68
N GLY A 631 -17.04 16.53 -25.47
CA GLY A 631 -18.30 15.88 -25.07
C GLY A 631 -18.10 14.81 -23.98
N PRO A 632 -19.16 14.38 -23.27
CA PRO A 632 -19.09 13.23 -22.37
C PRO A 632 -18.83 11.96 -23.20
N MET A 633 -17.95 11.08 -22.68
CA MET A 633 -17.43 9.86 -23.32
C MET A 633 -18.36 9.23 -24.37
N SER A 634 -18.09 9.49 -25.64
CA SER A 634 -18.41 8.56 -26.73
C SER A 634 -17.09 8.05 -27.30
N LEU A 635 -16.91 6.74 -27.25
CA LEU A 635 -15.81 6.04 -27.91
C LEU A 635 -16.00 6.17 -29.43
N CYS A 636 -15.45 7.21 -30.04
CA CYS A 636 -15.30 7.24 -31.49
C CYS A 636 -14.14 6.32 -31.88
N PRO A 637 -14.33 5.36 -32.81
CA PRO A 637 -13.23 4.54 -33.31
C PRO A 637 -12.28 5.43 -34.11
N ILE A 638 -11.04 5.52 -33.65
CA ILE A 638 -9.93 6.10 -34.42
C ILE A 638 -9.61 5.09 -35.52
N GLN A 639 -10.00 5.38 -36.75
CA GLN A 639 -9.59 4.60 -37.92
C GLN A 639 -8.13 4.94 -38.25
N ILE A 640 -7.30 3.90 -38.32
CA ILE A 640 -5.89 3.92 -38.75
C ILE A 640 -5.79 4.14 -40.26
#